data_AF-A0A7J6TZB9-F1
#
_entry.id   AF-A0A7J6TZB9-F1
#
_cell.length_a   1.000
_cell.length_b   1.000
_cell.length_c   1.000
_cell.angle_alpha   90.00
_cell.angle_beta   90.00
_cell.angle_gamma   90.00
#
_symmetry.space_group_name_H-M   'P 1'
#
loop_
_entity.id
_entity.type
_entity.pdbx_description
1 polymer ?
#
loop_
_entity_poly.entity_id
_entity_poly.type
_entity_poly.pdbx_seq_one_letter_code
_entity_poly.pdbx_strand_id
1 'polypeptide(L)'
;MPTPPAASRWSDSEAPCLITHKGEAEIEECEWNRTAERPLRSPKKGEACQGIQLRGVKLGTLLHKASRVFRTDGEDDSYDLSSECEEDPGLDYFLSHAWTMSSLQKTLFLLVHFNRKAMIVVSTLSALFVAAFKLGAYMNGYDGLLLSFVPGPVNAGLVGYFIGMFFGHWLLPTRSKTIFLDKACIRQCRAQHGAEQHPEETTVVSSAGHGTLSSGSRVRFDSADCPACLEMKAGIEKIGDYLEHSSTLLVVLHSDYFSRLWCVYEFACFLRRHKPKDVHIISPQGVTLCLLGPILVIFLKVIKGSFVEGPRDYLVSIMTGLVWLLIDMIAVCELSDYTSRTLSQSIATPLRSFKISETQCAFESDRQYIYDNIEHDYGRMSLFENFIRERVSQSLFDAHLRVPCLTCVAMSIPMFWLALEKTVEWVTLGE
;
A
#
# COMPACT_ATOMS: atom_id res chain seq x y z
N MET A 1 -39.00 11.83 15.80
CA MET A 1 -37.71 11.14 15.65
C MET A 1 -37.79 9.85 16.44
N PRO A 2 -37.58 8.67 15.84
CA PRO A 2 -37.63 7.42 16.57
C PRO A 2 -36.41 7.31 17.48
N THR A 3 -36.66 6.89 18.73
CA THR A 3 -35.65 6.62 19.76
C THR A 3 -34.68 5.53 19.30
N PRO A 4 -33.37 5.65 19.55
CA PRO A 4 -32.42 4.60 19.24
C PRO A 4 -32.74 3.35 20.08
N PRO A 5 -32.56 2.14 19.52
CA PRO A 5 -32.78 0.90 20.26
C PRO A 5 -31.81 0.81 21.43
N ALA A 6 -32.34 0.37 22.57
CA ALA A 6 -31.57 0.15 23.80
C ALA A 6 -30.39 -0.78 23.51
N ALA A 7 -29.17 -0.32 23.83
CA ALA A 7 -27.97 -1.12 23.78
C ALA A 7 -28.16 -2.36 24.67
N SER A 8 -28.19 -3.54 24.06
CA SER A 8 -28.14 -4.80 24.78
C SER A 8 -26.83 -4.85 25.56
N ARG A 9 -26.93 -5.02 26.87
CA ARG A 9 -25.79 -5.40 27.72
C ARG A 9 -25.23 -6.71 27.17
N TRP A 10 -24.03 -6.65 26.62
CA TRP A 10 -23.22 -7.83 26.37
C TRP A 10 -22.92 -8.44 27.74
N SER A 11 -23.29 -9.70 27.95
CA SER A 11 -22.92 -10.46 29.14
C SER A 11 -21.42 -10.76 29.07
N ASP A 12 -20.68 -10.42 30.13
CA ASP A 12 -19.23 -10.61 30.29
C ASP A 12 -18.77 -12.09 30.29
N SER A 13 -19.61 -13.03 29.84
CA SER A 13 -19.29 -14.47 29.75
C SER A 13 -18.72 -14.91 28.40
N GLU A 14 -18.59 -14.02 27.41
CA GLU A 14 -17.99 -14.31 26.10
C GLU A 14 -16.84 -13.36 25.74
N ALA A 15 -16.08 -12.91 26.74
CA ALA A 15 -14.80 -12.26 26.45
C ALA A 15 -13.88 -13.30 25.76
N PRO A 16 -13.35 -13.02 24.56
CA PRO A 16 -12.40 -13.93 23.91
C PRO A 16 -11.21 -14.11 24.84
N CYS A 17 -10.88 -15.38 25.10
CA CYS A 17 -9.74 -15.77 25.91
C CYS A 17 -8.49 -15.08 25.36
N LEU A 18 -8.08 -13.99 26.02
CA LEU A 18 -6.79 -13.36 25.78
C LEU A 18 -5.76 -14.43 26.12
N ILE A 19 -5.13 -14.97 25.07
CA ILE A 19 -3.97 -15.84 25.19
C ILE A 19 -2.90 -15.00 25.88
N THR A 20 -2.88 -15.07 27.19
CA THR A 20 -1.83 -14.50 28.00
C THR A 20 -0.60 -15.35 27.71
N HIS A 21 0.42 -14.73 27.11
CA HIS A 21 1.73 -15.32 26.90
C HIS A 21 2.30 -15.77 28.26
N LYS A 22 2.03 -17.03 28.61
CA LYS A 22 2.68 -17.74 29.71
C LYS A 22 4.01 -18.24 29.19
N GLY A 23 5.07 -17.52 29.53
CA GLY A 23 6.45 -18.01 29.65
C GLY A 23 7.10 -18.53 28.36
N GLU A 24 8.39 -18.25 28.21
CA GLU A 24 9.29 -18.88 27.24
C GLU A 24 9.54 -20.36 27.60
N ALA A 25 8.48 -21.12 27.88
CA ALA A 25 8.53 -22.57 28.04
C ALA A 25 8.32 -23.18 26.65
N GLU A 26 9.30 -23.97 26.21
CA GLU A 26 9.31 -24.88 25.06
C GLU A 26 8.06 -24.75 24.17
N ILE A 27 8.17 -23.91 23.12
CA ILE A 27 7.24 -23.99 21.99
C ILE A 27 7.37 -25.41 21.47
N GLU A 28 6.43 -26.28 21.85
CA GLU A 28 6.23 -27.57 21.22
C GLU A 28 6.29 -27.31 19.72
N GLU A 29 7.35 -27.84 19.12
CA GLU A 29 7.69 -27.60 17.73
C GLU A 29 6.53 -28.09 16.88
N CYS A 30 5.67 -27.14 16.51
CA CYS A 30 4.41 -27.39 15.85
C CYS A 30 4.67 -28.29 14.62
N GLU A 31 3.80 -29.26 14.34
CA GLU A 31 3.97 -30.25 13.26
C GLU A 31 4.33 -29.61 11.90
N TRP A 32 3.91 -28.35 11.72
CA TRP A 32 4.27 -27.45 10.65
C TRP A 32 5.76 -27.11 10.53
N ASN A 33 6.46 -26.85 11.62
CA ASN A 33 7.89 -26.54 11.59
C ASN A 33 8.70 -27.77 11.15
N ARG A 34 8.32 -28.98 11.59
CA ARG A 34 8.98 -30.23 11.15
C ARG A 34 8.74 -30.55 9.66
N THR A 35 7.64 -30.09 9.09
CA THR A 35 7.37 -30.21 7.64
C THR A 35 7.95 -29.04 6.83
N ALA A 36 8.11 -27.86 7.44
CA ALA A 36 8.76 -26.70 6.81
C ALA A 36 10.27 -26.89 6.63
N GLU A 37 10.92 -27.69 7.48
CA GLU A 37 12.33 -28.06 7.34
C GLU A 37 12.61 -29.08 6.23
N ARG A 38 11.57 -29.70 5.63
CA ARG A 38 11.81 -30.42 4.36
C ARG A 38 12.13 -29.35 3.32
N PRO A 39 13.37 -29.29 2.78
CA PRO A 39 13.62 -28.44 1.63
C PRO A 39 12.59 -28.82 0.59
N LEU A 40 11.74 -27.86 0.21
CA LEU A 40 10.86 -28.03 -0.93
C LEU A 40 11.76 -28.54 -2.04
N ARG A 41 11.44 -29.73 -2.56
CA ARG A 41 12.11 -30.21 -3.76
C ARG A 41 11.74 -29.19 -4.81
N SER A 42 12.63 -28.22 -5.01
CA SER A 42 12.71 -27.52 -6.27
C SER A 42 12.62 -28.63 -7.33
N PRO A 43 11.68 -28.53 -8.28
CA PRO A 43 11.60 -29.51 -9.35
C PRO A 43 13.02 -29.73 -9.86
N LYS A 44 13.44 -31.00 -9.94
CA LYS A 44 14.83 -31.39 -10.28
C LYS A 44 15.36 -30.39 -11.32
N LYS A 45 16.41 -29.66 -10.96
CA LYS A 45 16.98 -28.46 -11.61
C LYS A 45 17.45 -28.66 -13.08
N GLY A 46 16.84 -29.56 -13.84
CA GLY A 46 17.42 -30.20 -15.01
C GLY A 46 16.68 -30.05 -16.34
N GLU A 47 15.34 -29.99 -16.41
CA GLU A 47 14.72 -30.46 -17.68
C GLU A 47 13.63 -29.63 -18.39
N ALA A 48 13.24 -28.41 -17.98
CA ALA A 48 12.35 -27.62 -18.88
C ALA A 48 12.33 -26.10 -18.76
N CYS A 49 12.63 -25.49 -17.60
CA CYS A 49 12.51 -24.03 -17.43
C CYS A 49 13.86 -23.31 -17.19
N GLN A 50 14.94 -23.84 -17.79
CA GLN A 50 16.23 -23.14 -17.90
C GLN A 50 16.05 -21.97 -18.87
N GLY A 51 15.80 -20.76 -18.36
CA GLY A 51 15.80 -19.56 -19.20
C GLY A 51 15.07 -18.34 -18.64
N ILE A 52 14.02 -18.53 -17.83
CA ILE A 52 13.31 -17.36 -17.28
C ILE A 52 14.07 -16.84 -16.07
N GLN A 53 14.80 -15.75 -16.26
CA GLN A 53 15.47 -15.02 -15.19
C GLN A 53 14.45 -14.26 -14.34
N LEU A 54 14.75 -14.06 -13.06
CA LEU A 54 13.94 -13.21 -12.19
C LEU A 54 14.04 -11.77 -12.67
N ARG A 55 12.90 -11.10 -12.82
CA ARG A 55 12.84 -9.69 -13.24
C ARG A 55 12.21 -8.81 -12.17
N GLY A 56 12.67 -7.57 -12.10
CA GLY A 56 12.15 -6.56 -11.19
C GLY A 56 12.05 -5.19 -11.85
N VAL A 57 11.06 -4.41 -11.43
CA VAL A 57 10.91 -3.01 -11.85
C VAL A 57 11.58 -2.12 -10.80
N LYS A 58 12.39 -1.16 -11.24
CA LYS A 58 12.95 -0.15 -10.32
C LYS A 58 11.83 0.73 -9.77
N LEU A 59 11.88 1.07 -8.48
CA LEU A 59 10.87 1.90 -7.80
C LEU A 59 10.60 3.22 -8.55
N GLY A 60 11.64 3.85 -9.09
CA GLY A 60 11.50 5.08 -9.86
C GLY A 60 10.65 4.90 -11.12
N THR A 61 10.86 3.81 -11.85
CA THR A 61 10.08 3.44 -13.03
C THR A 61 8.64 3.08 -12.64
N LEU A 62 8.46 2.35 -11.53
CA LEU A 62 7.15 1.94 -11.04
C LEU A 62 6.26 3.14 -10.69
N LEU A 63 6.81 4.17 -10.03
CA LEU A 63 6.07 5.37 -9.61
C LEU A 63 5.98 6.47 -10.67
N HIS A 64 6.77 6.38 -11.75
CA HIS A 64 6.79 7.37 -12.81
C HIS A 64 5.43 7.49 -13.52
N LYS A 65 5.06 8.72 -13.90
CA LYS A 65 3.77 9.05 -14.56
C LYS A 65 2.54 8.49 -13.82
N ALA A 66 2.52 8.66 -12.49
CA ALA A 66 1.46 8.18 -11.61
C ALA A 66 1.18 6.68 -11.79
N SER A 67 2.26 5.90 -11.81
CA SER A 67 2.26 4.46 -11.99
C SER A 67 1.36 4.00 -13.14
N ARG A 68 1.58 4.57 -14.32
CA ARG A 68 0.87 4.22 -15.57
C ARG A 68 0.82 2.71 -15.80
N VAL A 69 1.83 1.97 -15.30
CA VAL A 69 1.90 0.51 -15.29
C VAL A 69 0.64 -0.19 -14.74
N PHE A 70 -0.06 0.40 -13.76
CA PHE A 70 -1.28 -0.19 -13.19
C PHE A 70 -2.53 0.03 -14.04
N ARG A 71 -2.50 0.91 -15.05
CA ARG A 71 -3.69 1.20 -15.85
C ARG A 71 -3.95 0.06 -16.83
N THR A 72 -5.19 -0.37 -16.94
CA THR A 72 -5.63 -1.50 -17.79
C THR A 72 -5.87 -1.11 -19.24
N ASP A 73 -5.83 0.19 -19.56
CA ASP A 73 -6.23 0.80 -20.83
C ASP A 73 -5.09 0.94 -21.86
N GLY A 74 -3.86 0.55 -21.51
CA GLY A 74 -2.68 0.83 -22.35
C GLY A 74 -2.23 -0.30 -23.27
N GLU A 75 -1.94 0.06 -24.53
CA GLU A 75 -1.17 -0.71 -25.50
C GLU A 75 0.34 -0.80 -25.18
N ASP A 76 0.83 -0.28 -24.05
CA ASP A 76 2.25 -0.35 -23.72
C ASP A 76 2.58 -1.69 -23.06
N ASP A 77 3.50 -2.48 -23.64
CA ASP A 77 4.00 -3.69 -23.01
C ASP A 77 4.83 -3.29 -21.78
N SER A 78 4.25 -3.49 -20.59
CA SER A 78 4.91 -3.17 -19.32
C SER A 78 6.12 -4.06 -19.05
N TYR A 79 6.31 -5.15 -19.81
CA TYR A 79 7.40 -6.09 -19.60
C TYR A 79 8.78 -5.44 -19.72
N ASP A 80 8.93 -4.52 -20.68
CA ASP A 80 10.18 -3.79 -20.94
C ASP A 80 10.55 -2.79 -19.83
N LEU A 81 9.64 -2.53 -18.88
CA LEU A 81 9.91 -1.71 -17.70
C LEU A 81 10.67 -2.48 -16.61
N SER A 82 10.70 -3.82 -16.69
CA SER A 82 11.45 -4.67 -15.77
C SER A 82 12.82 -5.02 -16.34
N SER A 83 13.80 -5.19 -15.47
CA SER A 83 15.14 -5.70 -15.80
C SER A 83 15.40 -7.00 -15.08
N GLU A 84 16.31 -7.82 -15.60
CA GLU A 84 16.83 -8.98 -14.89
C GLU A 84 17.44 -8.55 -13.56
N CYS A 85 17.19 -9.36 -12.52
CA CYS A 85 17.74 -9.18 -11.19
C CYS A 85 18.94 -10.09 -10.99
N GLU A 86 19.94 -9.61 -10.26
CA GLU A 86 21.03 -10.46 -9.76
C GLU A 86 20.48 -11.51 -8.78
N GLU A 87 21.13 -12.67 -8.67
CA GLU A 87 20.55 -13.83 -7.98
C GLU A 87 20.41 -13.66 -6.44
N ASP A 88 21.12 -12.72 -5.80
CA ASP A 88 21.07 -12.56 -4.33
C ASP A 88 21.37 -11.13 -3.85
N PRO A 89 20.46 -10.42 -3.16
CA PRO A 89 19.05 -10.71 -2.90
C PRO A 89 18.20 -10.11 -4.03
N GLY A 90 17.79 -10.91 -5.01
CA GLY A 90 17.33 -10.38 -6.32
C GLY A 90 16.19 -9.35 -6.26
N LEU A 91 15.33 -9.37 -5.24
CA LEU A 91 14.21 -8.44 -5.11
C LEU A 91 14.10 -7.83 -3.71
N ASP A 92 13.97 -6.50 -3.65
CA ASP A 92 13.67 -5.83 -2.39
C ASP A 92 12.22 -6.06 -1.95
N TYR A 93 11.27 -6.05 -2.90
CA TYR A 93 9.84 -6.18 -2.61
C TYR A 93 9.10 -7.09 -3.59
N PHE A 94 8.20 -7.92 -3.06
CA PHE A 94 7.10 -8.54 -3.81
C PHE A 94 5.83 -7.71 -3.60
N LEU A 95 5.29 -7.09 -4.64
CA LEU A 95 4.07 -6.29 -4.52
C LEU A 95 2.82 -7.13 -4.79
N SER A 96 2.12 -7.54 -3.72
CA SER A 96 0.82 -8.20 -3.84
C SER A 96 -0.33 -7.22 -3.63
N HIS A 97 -1.37 -7.31 -4.47
CA HIS A 97 -2.44 -6.32 -4.50
C HIS A 97 -3.76 -6.86 -5.08
N ALA A 98 -4.87 -6.25 -4.67
CA ALA A 98 -6.18 -6.51 -5.27
C ALA A 98 -6.33 -5.84 -6.65
N TRP A 99 -6.79 -6.60 -7.65
CA TRP A 99 -7.08 -6.11 -9.01
C TRP A 99 -8.20 -5.07 -9.09
N THR A 100 -9.19 -5.15 -8.20
CA THR A 100 -10.36 -4.27 -8.10
C THR A 100 -9.99 -2.86 -7.68
N MET A 101 -8.85 -2.69 -7.01
CA MET A 101 -8.37 -1.38 -6.60
C MET A 101 -7.98 -0.55 -7.84
N SER A 102 -8.42 0.71 -7.85
CA SER A 102 -8.06 1.63 -8.94
C SER A 102 -6.55 1.88 -9.00
N SER A 103 -6.03 2.14 -10.19
CA SER A 103 -4.61 2.44 -10.41
C SER A 103 -4.14 3.65 -9.59
N LEU A 104 -4.98 4.68 -9.47
CA LEU A 104 -4.66 5.87 -8.68
C LEU A 104 -4.51 5.56 -7.19
N GLN A 105 -5.39 4.73 -6.62
CA GLN A 105 -5.26 4.31 -5.22
C GLN A 105 -3.94 3.56 -4.99
N LYS A 106 -3.61 2.58 -5.84
CA LYS A 106 -2.32 1.87 -5.77
C LYS A 106 -1.14 2.84 -5.82
N THR A 107 -1.19 3.79 -6.74
CA THR A 107 -0.16 4.83 -6.91
C THR A 107 0.02 5.67 -5.64
N LEU A 108 -1.07 6.22 -5.10
CA LEU A 108 -1.02 7.04 -3.89
C LEU A 108 -0.48 6.26 -2.70
N PHE A 109 -0.84 4.98 -2.59
CA PHE A 109 -0.42 4.14 -1.48
C PHE A 109 1.09 3.87 -1.54
N LEU A 110 1.60 3.58 -2.73
CA LEU A 110 3.03 3.38 -2.94
C LEU A 110 3.81 4.70 -2.78
N LEU A 111 3.28 5.84 -3.26
CA LEU A 111 3.89 7.15 -3.04
C LEU A 111 4.04 7.47 -1.55
N VAL A 112 2.97 7.36 -0.77
CA VAL A 112 3.04 7.59 0.68
C VAL A 112 3.98 6.59 1.34
N HIS A 113 3.88 5.30 1.01
CA HIS A 113 4.73 4.28 1.61
C HIS A 113 6.22 4.54 1.35
N PHE A 114 6.62 4.70 0.09
CA PHE A 114 8.04 4.83 -0.25
C PHE A 114 8.61 6.22 -0.01
N ASN A 115 7.78 7.27 -0.09
CA ASN A 115 8.24 8.66 0.01
C ASN A 115 8.01 9.30 1.38
N ARG A 116 7.41 8.61 2.37
CA ARG A 116 7.17 9.16 3.72
C ARG A 116 8.38 9.85 4.35
N LYS A 117 9.59 9.29 4.21
CA LYS A 117 10.82 9.92 4.73
C LYS A 117 11.13 11.24 4.03
N ALA A 118 11.00 11.26 2.70
CA ALA A 118 11.22 12.48 1.91
C ALA A 118 10.16 13.53 2.22
N MET A 119 8.90 13.14 2.38
CA MET A 119 7.80 14.02 2.81
C MET A 119 8.18 14.77 4.09
N ILE A 120 8.62 14.04 5.11
CA ILE A 120 9.02 14.61 6.41
C ILE A 120 10.23 15.55 6.25
N VAL A 121 11.30 15.07 5.61
CA VAL A 121 12.57 15.81 5.51
C VAL A 121 12.40 17.07 4.66
N VAL A 122 11.83 16.95 3.46
CA VAL A 122 11.65 18.09 2.54
C VAL A 122 10.69 19.12 3.12
N SER A 123 9.59 18.67 3.74
CA SER A 123 8.66 19.57 4.45
C SER A 123 9.36 20.34 5.57
N THR A 124 10.09 19.63 6.43
CA THR A 124 10.83 20.22 7.56
C THR A 124 11.87 21.23 7.11
N LEU A 125 12.73 20.85 6.17
CA LEU A 125 13.78 21.73 5.68
C LEU A 125 13.20 22.97 5.00
N SER A 126 12.12 22.84 4.24
CA SER A 126 11.46 23.97 3.58
C SER A 126 10.87 24.96 4.59
N ALA A 127 10.18 24.46 5.63
CA ALA A 127 9.62 25.30 6.68
C ALA A 127 10.70 26.02 7.49
N LEU A 128 11.75 25.29 7.90
CA LEU A 128 12.87 25.84 8.67
C LEU A 128 13.67 26.88 7.86
N PHE A 129 13.91 26.61 6.56
CA PHE A 129 14.61 27.55 5.68
C PHE A 129 13.86 28.89 5.59
N VAL A 130 12.55 28.85 5.36
CA VAL A 130 11.72 30.06 5.28
C VAL A 130 11.63 30.77 6.62
N ALA A 131 11.51 30.05 7.74
CA ALA A 131 11.53 30.63 9.08
C ALA A 131 12.85 31.36 9.37
N ALA A 132 13.98 30.71 9.09
CA ALA A 132 15.31 31.29 9.27
C ALA A 132 15.54 32.50 8.35
N PHE A 133 15.09 32.43 7.10
CA PHE A 133 15.16 33.55 6.17
C PHE A 133 14.35 34.76 6.65
N LYS A 134 13.11 34.56 7.10
CA LYS A 134 12.27 35.64 7.63
C LYS A 134 12.89 36.27 8.88
N LEU A 135 13.35 35.44 9.82
CA LEU A 135 14.01 35.93 11.03
C LEU A 135 15.29 36.70 10.70
N GLY A 136 16.11 36.19 9.78
CA GLY A 136 17.30 36.87 9.31
C GLY A 136 17.01 38.21 8.63
N ALA A 137 16.01 38.27 7.75
CA ALA A 137 15.59 39.51 7.11
C ALA A 137 15.09 40.54 8.15
N TYR A 138 14.30 40.10 9.13
CA TYR A 138 13.89 40.96 10.23
C TYR A 138 15.07 41.52 11.02
N MET A 139 16.04 40.68 11.41
CA MET A 139 17.25 41.09 12.14
C MET A 139 18.14 42.06 11.36
N ASN A 140 18.03 42.08 10.03
CA ASN A 140 18.75 43.01 9.15
C ASN A 140 17.95 44.29 8.84
N GLY A 141 16.79 44.50 9.48
CA GLY A 141 15.99 45.71 9.32
C GLY A 141 15.24 45.81 7.99
N TYR A 142 14.98 44.69 7.31
CA TYR A 142 14.10 44.71 6.13
C TYR A 142 12.65 45.00 6.54
N ASP A 143 11.97 45.87 5.78
CA ASP A 143 10.59 46.26 6.05
C ASP A 143 9.61 45.07 6.00
N GLY A 144 8.62 45.09 6.90
CA GLY A 144 7.57 44.07 6.99
C GLY A 144 6.78 43.86 5.70
N LEU A 145 6.70 44.89 4.84
CA LEU A 145 6.06 44.77 3.53
C LEU A 145 6.75 43.73 2.64
N LEU A 146 8.09 43.69 2.61
CA LEU A 146 8.85 42.77 1.77
C LEU A 146 8.77 41.33 2.32
N LEU A 147 8.73 41.20 3.65
CA LEU A 147 8.50 39.94 4.38
C LEU A 147 7.09 39.36 4.16
N SER A 148 6.10 40.18 3.81
CA SER A 148 4.72 39.73 3.55
C SER A 148 4.57 38.92 2.26
N PHE A 149 5.41 39.19 1.25
CA PHE A 149 5.41 38.44 -0.03
C PHE A 149 6.07 37.06 0.07
N VAL A 150 6.93 36.86 1.07
CA VAL A 150 7.56 35.56 1.31
C VAL A 150 6.51 34.64 1.95
N PRO A 151 6.22 33.46 1.37
CA PRO A 151 5.29 32.51 1.96
C PRO A 151 5.66 32.22 3.42
N GLY A 152 4.68 32.03 4.29
CA GLY A 152 4.96 31.62 5.66
C GLY A 152 5.55 30.21 5.74
N PRO A 153 6.26 29.85 6.83
CA PRO A 153 6.82 28.51 7.05
C PRO A 153 5.83 27.37 6.81
N VAL A 154 4.55 27.51 7.17
CA VAL A 154 3.50 26.51 6.87
C VAL A 154 3.36 26.27 5.39
N ASN A 155 3.25 27.33 4.58
CA ASN A 155 3.01 27.19 3.14
C ASN A 155 4.21 26.53 2.47
N ALA A 156 5.42 26.93 2.88
CA ALA A 156 6.65 26.29 2.42
C ALA A 156 6.74 24.82 2.85
N GLY A 157 6.37 24.51 4.09
CA GLY A 157 6.30 23.15 4.61
C GLY A 157 5.27 22.28 3.88
N LEU A 158 4.08 22.81 3.58
CA LEU A 158 3.04 22.11 2.81
C LEU A 158 3.49 21.83 1.38
N VAL A 159 4.08 22.82 0.70
CA VAL A 159 4.66 22.63 -0.64
C VAL A 159 5.77 21.58 -0.59
N GLY A 160 6.68 21.69 0.39
CA GLY A 160 7.75 20.70 0.61
C GLY A 160 7.22 19.30 0.91
N TYR A 161 6.09 19.18 1.62
CA TYR A 161 5.42 17.90 1.89
C TYR A 161 4.96 17.22 0.60
N PHE A 162 4.26 17.95 -0.27
CA PHE A 162 3.79 17.41 -1.55
C PHE A 162 4.96 17.15 -2.52
N ILE A 163 5.98 18.01 -2.55
CA ILE A 163 7.21 17.74 -3.32
C ILE A 163 7.85 16.44 -2.83
N GLY A 164 8.01 16.28 -1.52
CA GLY A 164 8.51 15.05 -0.93
C GLY A 164 7.63 13.84 -1.25
N MET A 165 6.30 13.99 -1.26
CA MET A 165 5.37 12.90 -1.57
C MET A 165 5.48 12.45 -3.04
N PHE A 166 5.46 13.38 -3.99
CA PHE A 166 5.43 13.06 -5.41
C PHE A 166 6.82 12.77 -5.99
N PHE A 167 7.87 13.39 -5.47
CA PHE A 167 9.23 13.29 -6.01
C PHE A 167 10.23 12.71 -5.00
N GLY A 168 9.80 12.26 -3.83
CA GLY A 168 10.70 11.77 -2.78
C GLY A 168 11.62 10.63 -3.21
N HIS A 169 11.10 9.72 -4.03
CA HIS A 169 11.86 8.64 -4.64
C HIS A 169 12.93 9.12 -5.64
N TRP A 170 12.95 10.39 -6.01
CA TRP A 170 13.99 11.04 -6.82
C TRP A 170 14.97 11.82 -5.95
N LEU A 171 14.48 12.36 -4.84
CA LEU A 171 15.26 13.20 -3.92
C LEU A 171 16.10 12.39 -2.93
N LEU A 172 15.64 11.19 -2.57
CA LEU A 172 16.34 10.29 -1.64
C LEU A 172 16.92 9.07 -2.37
N PRO A 173 17.95 8.42 -1.80
CA PRO A 173 18.60 7.24 -2.37
C PRO A 173 17.73 5.96 -2.25
N THR A 174 16.43 6.04 -2.55
CA THR A 174 15.51 4.89 -2.64
C THR A 174 15.36 4.37 -4.07
N ARG A 175 15.99 5.02 -5.06
CA ARG A 175 15.90 4.67 -6.49
C ARG A 175 16.35 3.25 -6.83
N SER A 176 17.25 2.68 -6.05
CA SER A 176 17.83 1.36 -6.34
C SER A 176 16.85 0.21 -6.10
N LYS A 177 15.74 0.45 -5.38
CA LYS A 177 14.82 -0.61 -4.96
C LYS A 177 14.19 -1.34 -6.15
N THR A 178 14.29 -2.66 -6.16
CA THR A 178 13.68 -3.55 -7.17
C THR A 178 12.39 -4.15 -6.62
N ILE A 179 11.34 -4.10 -7.43
CA ILE A 179 10.00 -4.53 -7.04
C ILE A 179 9.48 -5.51 -8.08
N PHE A 180 9.09 -6.70 -7.63
CA PHE A 180 8.31 -7.59 -8.45
C PHE A 180 6.89 -7.04 -8.56
N LEU A 181 6.45 -6.85 -9.79
CA LEU A 181 5.08 -6.56 -10.17
C LEU A 181 4.71 -7.52 -11.30
N ASP A 182 3.74 -8.39 -11.05
CA ASP A 182 3.21 -9.39 -11.99
C ASP A 182 3.11 -8.88 -13.43
N LYS A 183 2.43 -7.75 -13.63
CA LYS A 183 2.16 -7.18 -14.95
C LYS A 183 3.41 -6.72 -15.71
N ALA A 184 4.48 -6.40 -15.00
CA ALA A 184 5.72 -5.89 -15.59
C ALA A 184 6.85 -6.93 -15.59
N CYS A 185 6.81 -7.91 -14.70
CA CYS A 185 7.87 -8.92 -14.55
C CYS A 185 7.53 -10.24 -15.26
N ILE A 186 6.24 -10.49 -15.53
CA ILE A 186 5.74 -11.61 -16.32
C ILE A 186 5.22 -11.05 -17.64
N ARG A 187 5.71 -11.58 -18.77
CA ARG A 187 5.23 -11.15 -20.09
C ARG A 187 3.75 -11.48 -20.20
N GLN A 188 2.94 -10.48 -20.50
CA GLN A 188 1.49 -10.65 -20.58
C GLN A 188 1.12 -11.13 -21.99
N CYS A 189 0.32 -12.19 -22.09
CA CYS A 189 -0.18 -12.66 -23.38
C CYS A 189 -1.25 -11.68 -23.89
N ARG A 190 -0.88 -10.82 -24.84
CA ARG A 190 -1.85 -10.08 -25.64
C ARG A 190 -2.25 -10.96 -26.79
N ALA A 191 -3.40 -11.60 -26.67
CA ALA A 191 -4.04 -12.17 -27.84
C ALA A 191 -4.18 -11.05 -28.88
N GLN A 192 -3.36 -11.05 -29.93
CA GLN A 192 -3.48 -10.18 -31.11
C GLN A 192 -4.75 -10.51 -31.92
N HIS A 193 -5.73 -11.21 -31.34
CA HIS A 193 -6.90 -11.76 -32.02
C HIS A 193 -8.01 -10.74 -32.31
N GLY A 194 -7.65 -9.47 -32.50
CA GLY A 194 -8.62 -8.40 -32.69
C GLY A 194 -8.14 -7.29 -33.62
N ALA A 195 -7.56 -7.60 -34.78
CA ALA A 195 -7.40 -6.61 -35.86
C ALA A 195 -7.09 -7.16 -37.25
N GLU A 196 -6.87 -8.47 -37.47
CA GLU A 196 -7.11 -9.01 -38.81
C GLU A 196 -8.62 -9.09 -39.01
N GLN A 197 -9.22 -7.91 -39.22
CA GLN A 197 -10.45 -7.80 -39.97
C GLN A 197 -10.17 -8.53 -41.29
N HIS A 198 -10.67 -9.75 -41.41
CA HIS A 198 -10.97 -10.30 -42.72
C HIS A 198 -11.81 -9.22 -43.45
N PRO A 199 -11.31 -8.63 -44.55
CA PRO A 199 -12.08 -7.67 -45.31
C PRO A 199 -13.11 -8.46 -46.13
N GLU A 200 -14.13 -9.03 -45.50
CA GLU A 200 -15.20 -9.70 -46.23
C GLU A 200 -16.58 -9.18 -45.83
N GLU A 201 -17.11 -8.42 -46.79
CA GLU A 201 -18.51 -8.30 -47.18
C GLU A 201 -19.51 -7.81 -46.15
N THR A 202 -19.68 -6.49 -46.23
CA THR A 202 -20.91 -5.75 -45.98
C THR A 202 -22.16 -6.52 -46.43
N THR A 203 -22.81 -7.24 -45.50
CA THR A 203 -24.25 -7.54 -45.65
C THR A 203 -25.02 -6.91 -44.51
N VAL A 204 -25.73 -5.84 -44.88
CA VAL A 204 -26.61 -5.03 -44.04
C VAL A 204 -27.78 -5.89 -43.57
N VAL A 205 -27.83 -6.23 -42.28
CA VAL A 205 -29.10 -6.59 -41.62
C VAL A 205 -29.23 -5.77 -40.35
N SER A 206 -30.19 -4.84 -40.43
CA SER A 206 -30.56 -3.90 -39.40
C SER A 206 -31.53 -4.57 -38.42
N SER A 207 -31.14 -4.71 -37.15
CA SER A 207 -32.10 -4.95 -36.06
C SER A 207 -31.66 -4.24 -34.79
N ALA A 208 -32.44 -3.26 -34.38
CA ALA A 208 -32.26 -2.47 -33.17
C ALA A 208 -32.50 -3.33 -31.92
N GLY A 209 -31.45 -3.54 -31.12
CA GLY A 209 -31.54 -4.15 -29.80
C GLY A 209 -30.54 -3.50 -28.86
N HIS A 210 -31.03 -2.82 -27.82
CA HIS A 210 -30.24 -2.26 -26.73
C HIS A 210 -29.56 -3.40 -25.94
N GLY A 211 -28.29 -3.66 -26.24
CA GLY A 211 -27.43 -4.55 -25.45
C GLY A 211 -26.60 -3.75 -24.46
N THR A 212 -26.79 -4.03 -23.17
CA THR A 212 -25.96 -3.57 -22.07
C THR A 212 -24.51 -4.09 -22.26
N LEU A 213 -23.55 -3.16 -22.32
CA LEU A 213 -22.11 -3.43 -22.39
C LEU A 213 -21.67 -4.21 -21.13
N SER A 214 -21.54 -5.54 -21.26
CA SER A 214 -20.94 -6.36 -20.22
C SER A 214 -19.41 -6.20 -20.26
N SER A 215 -18.85 -6.06 -19.06
CA SER A 215 -17.44 -5.92 -18.76
C SER A 215 -16.57 -7.00 -19.42
N GLY A 216 -15.71 -6.58 -20.36
CA GLY A 216 -14.39 -7.14 -20.62
C GLY A 216 -14.32 -8.63 -21.01
N SER A 217 -14.62 -8.95 -22.26
CA SER A 217 -14.27 -10.24 -22.87
C SER A 217 -12.75 -10.44 -22.93
N ARG A 218 -12.17 -11.10 -21.92
CA ARG A 218 -10.81 -11.66 -22.00
C ARG A 218 -10.87 -13.00 -22.76
N VAL A 219 -9.97 -13.15 -23.73
CA VAL A 219 -9.86 -14.29 -24.64
C VAL A 219 -9.63 -15.59 -23.87
N ARG A 220 -10.41 -16.64 -24.18
CA ARG A 220 -10.17 -18.00 -23.69
C ARG A 220 -8.86 -18.54 -24.28
N PHE A 221 -8.03 -19.15 -23.44
CA PHE A 221 -6.72 -19.73 -23.77
C PHE A 221 -6.81 -21.06 -24.54
N ASP A 222 -7.68 -21.14 -25.55
CA ASP A 222 -7.82 -22.39 -26.33
C ASP A 222 -6.70 -22.56 -27.37
N SER A 223 -5.87 -21.52 -27.61
CA SER A 223 -4.64 -21.61 -28.42
C SER A 223 -3.41 -21.72 -27.53
N ALA A 224 -3.20 -22.91 -26.97
CA ALA A 224 -2.06 -23.26 -26.09
C ALA A 224 -0.67 -23.08 -26.73
N ASP A 225 -0.59 -22.71 -28.01
CA ASP A 225 0.65 -22.75 -28.80
C ASP A 225 1.27 -21.38 -29.08
N CYS A 226 0.69 -20.27 -28.60
CA CYS A 226 1.29 -18.96 -28.83
C CYS A 226 2.49 -18.73 -27.87
N PRO A 227 3.67 -18.30 -28.37
CA PRO A 227 4.88 -18.15 -27.53
C PRO A 227 4.68 -17.23 -26.31
N ALA A 228 3.90 -16.15 -26.46
CA ALA A 228 3.64 -15.21 -25.35
C ALA A 228 2.80 -15.84 -24.23
N CYS A 229 1.85 -16.72 -24.57
CA CYS A 229 1.05 -17.42 -23.58
C CYS A 229 1.86 -18.51 -22.85
N LEU A 230 2.79 -19.17 -23.56
CA LEU A 230 3.77 -20.09 -22.94
C LEU A 230 4.72 -19.35 -21.98
N GLU A 231 5.25 -18.20 -22.38
CA GLU A 231 6.09 -17.36 -21.51
C GLU A 231 5.33 -16.83 -20.30
N MET A 232 4.08 -16.40 -20.48
CA MET A 232 3.22 -15.94 -19.39
C MET A 232 2.98 -17.08 -18.38
N LYS A 233 2.60 -18.26 -18.88
CA LYS A 233 2.39 -19.45 -18.04
C LYS A 233 3.65 -19.82 -17.26
N ALA A 234 4.79 -19.89 -17.94
CA ALA A 234 6.06 -20.20 -17.30
C ALA A 234 6.50 -19.11 -16.29
N GLY A 235 6.14 -17.84 -16.51
CA GLY A 235 6.33 -16.77 -15.54
C GLY A 235 5.43 -16.91 -14.30
N ILE A 236 4.17 -17.31 -14.48
CA ILE A 236 3.23 -17.60 -13.38
C ILE A 236 3.73 -18.80 -12.56
N GLU A 237 4.23 -19.83 -13.22
CA GLU A 237 4.81 -21.01 -12.56
C GLU A 237 6.02 -20.65 -11.69
N LYS A 238 6.73 -19.56 -12.02
CA LYS A 238 7.86 -19.03 -11.24
C LYS A 238 7.49 -18.05 -10.12
N ILE A 239 6.21 -17.78 -9.85
CA ILE A 239 5.83 -16.88 -8.74
C ILE A 239 6.40 -17.35 -7.39
N GLY A 240 6.52 -18.66 -7.17
CA GLY A 240 7.20 -19.22 -6.00
C GLY A 240 8.65 -18.73 -5.86
N ASP A 241 9.41 -18.72 -6.95
CA ASP A 241 10.80 -18.24 -6.98
C ASP A 241 10.85 -16.73 -6.67
N TYR A 242 9.92 -15.95 -7.21
CA TYR A 242 9.80 -14.52 -6.91
C TYR A 242 9.56 -14.25 -5.42
N LEU A 243 8.69 -15.02 -4.77
CA LEU A 243 8.41 -14.90 -3.34
C LEU A 243 9.62 -15.32 -2.49
N GLU A 244 10.34 -16.35 -2.91
CA GLU A 244 11.54 -16.84 -2.23
C GLU A 244 12.67 -15.81 -2.26
N HIS A 245 12.90 -15.17 -3.40
CA HIS A 245 13.99 -14.18 -3.59
C HIS A 245 13.60 -12.75 -3.22
N SER A 246 12.37 -12.54 -2.73
CA SER A 246 11.92 -11.23 -2.26
C SER A 246 12.20 -11.02 -0.78
N SER A 247 12.86 -9.93 -0.45
CA SER A 247 13.19 -9.58 0.95
C SER A 247 11.98 -9.12 1.77
N THR A 248 10.92 -8.64 1.11
CA THR A 248 9.73 -8.09 1.78
C THR A 248 8.48 -8.34 0.94
N LEU A 249 7.39 -8.79 1.57
CA LEU A 249 6.08 -8.84 0.93
C LEU A 249 5.35 -7.54 1.21
N LEU A 250 5.16 -6.72 0.17
CA LEU A 250 4.40 -5.49 0.25
C LEU A 250 2.95 -5.74 -0.17
N VAL A 251 2.03 -5.70 0.80
CA VAL A 251 0.60 -5.96 0.60
C VAL A 251 -0.16 -4.65 0.55
N VAL A 252 -0.75 -4.34 -0.60
CA VAL A 252 -1.72 -3.25 -0.73
C VAL A 252 -3.09 -3.79 -0.33
N LEU A 253 -3.49 -3.50 0.90
CA LEU A 253 -4.64 -4.13 1.51
C LEU A 253 -5.94 -3.50 1.01
N HIS A 254 -6.88 -4.37 0.64
CA HIS A 254 -8.23 -4.01 0.22
C HIS A 254 -9.23 -4.98 0.84
N SER A 255 -10.52 -4.63 0.90
CA SER A 255 -11.54 -5.43 1.57
C SER A 255 -11.74 -6.81 0.95
N ASP A 256 -11.40 -6.99 -0.33
CA ASP A 256 -11.48 -8.26 -1.06
C ASP A 256 -10.13 -8.97 -1.19
N TYR A 257 -9.05 -8.50 -0.54
CA TYR A 257 -7.72 -9.09 -0.74
C TYR A 257 -7.71 -10.59 -0.39
N PHE A 258 -8.25 -10.96 0.78
CA PHE A 258 -8.28 -12.35 1.26
C PHE A 258 -9.43 -13.18 0.68
N SER A 259 -10.32 -12.58 -0.13
CA SER A 259 -11.27 -13.39 -0.90
C SER A 259 -10.65 -13.91 -2.18
N ARG A 260 -9.43 -13.49 -2.57
CA ARG A 260 -8.79 -13.89 -3.83
C ARG A 260 -7.77 -15.01 -3.61
N LEU A 261 -7.93 -16.10 -4.37
CA LEU A 261 -7.12 -17.32 -4.21
C LEU A 261 -5.62 -17.05 -4.35
N TRP A 262 -5.20 -16.38 -5.41
CA TRP A 262 -3.78 -16.01 -5.65
C TRP A 262 -3.20 -15.16 -4.52
N CYS A 263 -3.91 -14.13 -4.06
CA CYS A 263 -3.41 -13.23 -3.01
C CYS A 263 -3.21 -13.97 -1.67
N VAL A 264 -4.11 -14.90 -1.32
CA VAL A 264 -3.98 -15.73 -0.12
C VAL A 264 -2.81 -16.70 -0.26
N TYR A 265 -2.68 -17.34 -1.42
CA TYR A 265 -1.59 -18.26 -1.73
C TYR A 265 -0.23 -17.55 -1.65
N GLU A 266 -0.05 -16.41 -2.30
CA GLU A 266 1.19 -15.61 -2.27
C GLU A 266 1.59 -15.24 -0.83
N PHE A 267 0.62 -14.78 -0.04
CA PHE A 267 0.86 -14.39 1.35
C PHE A 267 1.31 -15.58 2.21
N ALA A 268 0.65 -16.74 2.03
CA ALA A 268 0.98 -17.95 2.76
C ALA A 268 2.36 -18.50 2.36
N CYS A 269 2.65 -18.56 1.06
CA CYS A 269 3.93 -19.01 0.51
C CYS A 269 5.09 -18.13 0.99
N PHE A 270 4.87 -16.81 1.08
CA PHE A 270 5.86 -15.89 1.64
C PHE A 270 6.09 -16.17 3.13
N LEU A 271 5.05 -16.22 3.96
CA LEU A 271 5.18 -16.42 5.41
C LEU A 271 5.73 -17.79 5.82
N ARG A 272 5.67 -18.77 4.91
CA ARG A 272 6.32 -20.06 5.11
C ARG A 272 7.84 -19.91 5.05
N ARG A 273 8.36 -19.05 4.19
CA ARG A 273 9.81 -18.86 3.91
C ARG A 273 10.42 -17.70 4.69
N HIS A 274 9.60 -16.71 5.03
CA HIS A 274 10.03 -15.45 5.63
C HIS A 274 9.41 -15.23 7.01
N LYS A 275 9.94 -14.25 7.75
CA LYS A 275 9.42 -13.93 9.08
C LYS A 275 8.21 -13.00 8.94
N PRO A 276 7.24 -13.04 9.88
CA PRO A 276 6.10 -12.11 9.87
C PRO A 276 6.48 -10.63 9.80
N LYS A 277 7.64 -10.25 10.37
CA LYS A 277 8.15 -8.89 10.33
C LYS A 277 8.52 -8.39 8.92
N ASP A 278 8.71 -9.29 7.97
CA ASP A 278 9.09 -9.00 6.58
C ASP A 278 7.84 -8.82 5.69
N VAL A 279 6.64 -8.85 6.28
CA VAL A 279 5.38 -8.48 5.61
C VAL A 279 5.05 -7.03 5.94
N HIS A 280 4.95 -6.20 4.91
CA HIS A 280 4.58 -4.80 5.01
C HIS A 280 3.18 -4.59 4.45
N ILE A 281 2.27 -4.13 5.29
CA ILE A 281 0.87 -3.91 4.90
C ILE A 281 0.63 -2.40 4.73
N ILE A 282 0.09 -2.02 3.58
CA ILE A 282 -0.38 -0.66 3.32
C ILE A 282 -1.90 -0.65 3.43
N SER A 283 -2.42 0.03 4.44
CA SER A 283 -3.85 0.24 4.65
C SER A 283 -4.32 1.53 3.91
N PRO A 284 -5.49 1.49 3.25
CA PRO A 284 -6.12 2.68 2.65
C PRO A 284 -6.30 3.84 3.60
N GLN A 285 -6.69 3.54 4.84
CA GLN A 285 -7.00 4.53 5.86
C GLN A 285 -5.76 5.35 6.24
N GLY A 286 -4.60 4.70 6.36
CA GLY A 286 -3.34 5.39 6.66
C GLY A 286 -2.93 6.38 5.57
N VAL A 287 -3.22 6.07 4.31
CA VAL A 287 -2.94 6.97 3.18
C VAL A 287 -3.91 8.14 3.16
N THR A 288 -5.20 7.89 3.35
CA THR A 288 -6.23 8.94 3.46
C THR A 288 -5.86 9.92 4.57
N LEU A 289 -5.39 9.42 5.71
CA LEU A 289 -4.93 10.23 6.83
C LEU A 289 -3.75 11.15 6.50
N CYS A 290 -2.72 10.62 5.83
CA CYS A 290 -1.60 11.42 5.34
C CYS A 290 -2.02 12.55 4.38
N LEU A 291 -3.16 12.42 3.70
CA LEU A 291 -3.66 13.44 2.77
C LEU A 291 -4.59 14.44 3.46
N LEU A 292 -5.38 13.99 4.44
CA LEU A 292 -6.33 14.84 5.17
C LEU A 292 -5.63 15.86 6.08
N GLY A 293 -4.50 15.51 6.71
CA GLY A 293 -3.76 16.42 7.60
C GLY A 293 -3.41 17.77 6.93
N PRO A 294 -2.69 17.78 5.80
CA PRO A 294 -2.41 19.00 5.03
C PRO A 294 -3.67 19.79 4.63
N ILE A 295 -4.74 19.11 4.22
CA ILE A 295 -6.02 19.74 3.83
C ILE A 295 -6.65 20.46 5.02
N LEU A 296 -6.64 19.84 6.20
CA LEU A 296 -7.16 20.44 7.43
C LEU A 296 -6.38 21.70 7.80
N VAL A 297 -5.04 21.70 7.69
CA VAL A 297 -4.22 22.90 7.94
C VAL A 297 -4.54 24.04 6.98
N ILE A 298 -4.71 23.73 5.69
CA ILE A 298 -5.13 24.72 4.69
C ILE A 298 -6.49 25.32 5.06
N PHE A 299 -7.45 24.46 5.44
CA PHE A 299 -8.79 24.88 5.84
C PHE A 299 -8.78 25.78 7.09
N LEU A 300 -8.04 25.39 8.14
CA LEU A 300 -7.90 26.17 9.37
C LEU A 300 -7.26 27.54 9.10
N LYS A 301 -6.28 27.62 8.19
CA LYS A 301 -5.68 28.88 7.75
C LYS A 301 -6.70 29.81 7.09
N VAL A 302 -7.52 29.29 6.18
CA VAL A 302 -8.55 30.06 5.48
C VAL A 302 -9.58 30.61 6.46
N ILE A 303 -10.05 29.77 7.40
CA ILE A 303 -10.98 30.22 8.44
C ILE A 303 -10.34 31.33 9.27
N LYS A 304 -9.13 31.12 9.81
CA LYS A 304 -8.51 32.08 10.71
C LYS A 304 -8.20 33.42 10.05
N GLY A 305 -7.74 33.42 8.80
CA GLY A 305 -7.50 34.64 8.02
C GLY A 305 -8.75 35.51 7.85
N SER A 306 -9.93 34.97 8.15
CA SER A 306 -11.20 35.69 8.09
C SER A 306 -11.63 36.35 9.41
N PHE A 307 -10.95 36.11 10.54
CA PHE A 307 -11.50 36.43 11.87
C PHE A 307 -10.59 37.15 12.89
N VAL A 308 -9.28 37.39 12.64
CA VAL A 308 -8.36 37.83 13.72
C VAL A 308 -7.34 38.88 13.28
N GLU A 309 -7.46 40.11 13.82
CA GLU A 309 -6.47 41.19 13.71
C GLU A 309 -6.27 41.85 15.10
N GLY A 310 -5.33 41.33 15.92
CA GLY A 310 -5.02 41.93 17.23
C GLY A 310 -3.85 41.28 18.01
N PRO A 311 -3.15 42.02 18.89
CA PRO A 311 -1.98 41.53 19.63
C PRO A 311 -2.30 40.63 20.85
N ARG A 312 -3.48 40.77 21.47
CA ARG A 312 -3.94 39.77 22.48
C ARG A 312 -4.15 38.38 21.88
N ASP A 313 -4.16 38.29 20.56
CA ASP A 313 -4.45 37.06 19.84
C ASP A 313 -3.23 36.16 19.66
N TYR A 314 -2.01 36.58 20.05
CA TYR A 314 -0.81 35.74 19.97
C TYR A 314 -0.79 34.59 20.96
N LEU A 315 -1.01 34.87 22.25
CA LEU A 315 -1.11 33.81 23.27
C LEU A 315 -2.29 32.89 22.95
N VAL A 316 -3.44 33.47 22.56
CA VAL A 316 -4.62 32.71 22.13
C VAL A 316 -4.29 31.85 20.91
N SER A 317 -3.52 32.37 19.94
CA SER A 317 -3.08 31.63 18.77
C SER A 317 -2.14 30.47 19.10
N ILE A 318 -1.16 30.67 19.98
CA ILE A 318 -0.25 29.61 20.40
C ILE A 318 -1.02 28.53 21.16
N MET A 319 -1.86 28.92 22.12
CA MET A 319 -2.71 27.99 22.87
C MET A 319 -3.67 27.24 21.94
N THR A 320 -4.27 27.93 20.98
CA THR A 320 -5.12 27.31 19.94
C THR A 320 -4.31 26.32 19.12
N GLY A 321 -3.09 26.66 18.69
CA GLY A 321 -2.20 25.75 17.95
C GLY A 321 -1.83 24.50 18.74
N LEU A 322 -1.51 24.64 20.04
CA LEU A 322 -1.23 23.51 20.92
C LEU A 322 -2.45 22.63 21.15
N VAL A 323 -3.63 23.23 21.34
CA VAL A 323 -4.90 22.51 21.43
C VAL A 323 -5.17 21.75 20.14
N TRP A 324 -4.94 22.35 18.97
CA TRP A 324 -5.09 21.64 17.68
C TRP A 324 -4.08 20.53 17.49
N LEU A 325 -2.83 20.68 17.92
CA LEU A 325 -1.83 19.61 17.92
C LEU A 325 -2.28 18.44 18.80
N LEU A 326 -2.83 18.73 19.98
CA LEU A 326 -3.38 17.71 20.86
C LEU A 326 -4.60 17.02 20.23
N ILE A 327 -5.52 17.78 19.64
CA ILE A 327 -6.67 17.23 18.93
C ILE A 327 -6.22 16.37 17.75
N ASP A 328 -5.23 16.81 16.97
CA ASP A 328 -4.66 16.04 15.85
C ASP A 328 -4.07 14.74 16.37
N MET A 329 -3.22 14.78 17.39
CA MET A 329 -2.64 13.57 18.00
C MET A 329 -3.69 12.61 18.54
N ILE A 330 -4.73 13.11 19.22
CA ILE A 330 -5.86 12.29 19.68
C ILE A 330 -6.60 11.71 18.47
N ALA A 331 -6.91 12.51 17.45
CA ALA A 331 -7.58 12.05 16.24
C ALA A 331 -6.75 11.00 15.49
N VAL A 332 -5.42 11.16 15.42
CA VAL A 332 -4.50 10.16 14.86
C VAL A 332 -4.58 8.87 15.67
N CYS A 333 -4.48 8.95 16.99
CA CYS A 333 -4.55 7.78 17.88
C CYS A 333 -5.90 7.06 17.76
N GLU A 334 -7.01 7.80 17.85
CA GLU A 334 -8.38 7.28 17.74
C GLU A 334 -8.65 6.70 16.35
N LEU A 335 -8.21 7.37 15.29
CA LEU A 335 -8.40 6.86 13.93
C LEU A 335 -7.48 5.69 13.63
N SER A 336 -6.29 5.64 14.22
CA SER A 336 -5.40 4.48 14.19
C SER A 336 -6.05 3.30 14.92
N ASP A 337 -6.62 3.52 16.10
CA ASP A 337 -7.34 2.48 16.85
C ASP A 337 -8.62 2.03 16.11
N TYR A 338 -9.40 2.98 15.59
CA TYR A 338 -10.56 2.68 14.74
C TYR A 338 -10.15 1.88 13.52
N THR A 339 -9.10 2.29 12.81
CA THR A 339 -8.58 1.55 11.65
C THR A 339 -8.14 0.15 12.07
N SER A 340 -7.48 0.01 13.22
CA SER A 340 -7.11 -1.27 13.80
C SER A 340 -8.31 -2.17 14.02
N ARG A 341 -9.36 -1.64 14.65
CA ARG A 341 -10.60 -2.37 14.92
C ARG A 341 -11.33 -2.72 13.64
N THR A 342 -11.50 -1.78 12.72
CA THR A 342 -12.18 -2.00 11.44
C THR A 342 -11.42 -3.02 10.60
N LEU A 343 -10.10 -2.95 10.55
CA LEU A 343 -9.29 -3.90 9.81
C LEU A 343 -9.35 -5.29 10.47
N SER A 344 -9.20 -5.36 11.78
CA SER A 344 -9.36 -6.59 12.56
C SER A 344 -10.73 -7.22 12.30
N GLN A 345 -11.81 -6.45 12.36
CA GLN A 345 -13.15 -6.94 12.10
C GLN A 345 -13.36 -7.36 10.64
N SER A 346 -12.92 -6.54 9.69
CA SER A 346 -13.14 -6.76 8.26
C SER A 346 -12.26 -7.84 7.66
N ILE A 347 -11.14 -8.18 8.31
CA ILE A 347 -10.12 -9.09 7.75
C ILE A 347 -9.85 -10.27 8.67
N ALA A 348 -9.64 -10.05 9.98
CA ALA A 348 -9.37 -11.16 10.89
C ALA A 348 -10.61 -12.05 11.08
N THR A 349 -11.82 -11.47 11.08
CA THR A 349 -13.05 -12.28 11.20
C THR A 349 -13.22 -13.25 10.02
N PRO A 350 -13.17 -12.80 8.74
CA PRO A 350 -13.20 -13.74 7.62
C PRO A 350 -12.07 -14.76 7.64
N LEU A 351 -10.88 -14.38 8.12
CA LEU A 351 -9.74 -15.30 8.17
C LEU A 351 -9.93 -16.43 9.19
N ARG A 352 -10.64 -16.21 10.29
CA ARG A 352 -10.94 -17.27 11.29
C ARG A 352 -11.82 -18.37 10.73
N SER A 353 -12.74 -18.03 9.83
CA SER A 353 -13.61 -18.98 9.14
C SER A 353 -13.14 -19.28 7.71
N PHE A 354 -11.89 -18.93 7.38
CA PHE A 354 -11.39 -19.03 6.01
C PHE A 354 -11.56 -20.44 5.47
N LYS A 355 -12.15 -20.55 4.27
CA LYS A 355 -12.17 -21.77 3.48
C LYS A 355 -11.67 -21.46 2.09
N ILE A 356 -10.74 -22.27 1.61
CA ILE A 356 -10.13 -22.02 0.31
C ILE A 356 -11.12 -22.20 -0.84
N SER A 357 -12.09 -23.11 -0.68
CA SER A 357 -13.16 -23.34 -1.67
C SER A 357 -14.06 -22.12 -1.90
N GLU A 358 -14.11 -21.19 -0.95
CA GLU A 358 -14.91 -19.96 -1.03
C GLU A 358 -14.13 -18.80 -1.67
N THR A 359 -12.84 -18.99 -1.96
CA THR A 359 -12.02 -17.96 -2.61
C THR A 359 -12.36 -17.80 -4.09
N GLN A 360 -12.33 -16.56 -4.55
CA GLN A 360 -12.49 -16.14 -5.92
C GLN A 360 -11.19 -16.34 -6.69
N CYS A 361 -11.30 -16.90 -7.89
CA CYS A 361 -10.21 -16.94 -8.85
C CYS A 361 -10.56 -16.08 -10.06
N ALA A 362 -9.60 -15.31 -10.58
CA ALA A 362 -9.82 -14.53 -11.80
C ALA A 362 -10.03 -15.45 -13.02
N PHE A 363 -9.29 -16.56 -13.05
CA PHE A 363 -9.41 -17.62 -14.04
C PHE A 363 -9.58 -18.94 -13.31
N GLU A 364 -10.74 -19.56 -13.47
CA GLU A 364 -11.05 -20.80 -12.74
C GLU A 364 -10.10 -21.95 -13.11
N SER A 365 -9.46 -21.90 -14.28
CA SER A 365 -8.37 -22.81 -14.69
C SER A 365 -7.17 -22.80 -13.74
N ASP A 366 -6.87 -21.66 -13.10
CA ASP A 366 -5.73 -21.55 -12.20
C ASP A 366 -6.00 -22.22 -10.85
N ARG A 367 -7.27 -22.47 -10.50
CA ARG A 367 -7.63 -23.01 -9.19
C ARG A 367 -7.00 -24.38 -8.96
N GLN A 368 -7.09 -25.26 -9.94
CA GLN A 368 -6.51 -26.60 -9.81
C GLN A 368 -4.99 -26.54 -9.66
N TYR A 369 -4.32 -25.70 -10.46
CA TYR A 369 -2.88 -25.48 -10.35
C TYR A 369 -2.47 -24.99 -8.96
N ILE A 370 -3.19 -24.02 -8.39
CA ILE A 370 -2.93 -23.53 -7.03
C ILE A 370 -3.22 -24.61 -6.01
N TYR A 371 -4.28 -25.40 -6.18
CA TYR A 371 -4.62 -26.48 -5.26
C TYR A 371 -3.55 -27.58 -5.25
N ASP A 372 -3.05 -27.97 -6.43
CA ASP A 372 -1.97 -28.94 -6.57
C ASP A 372 -0.70 -28.43 -5.89
N ASN A 373 -0.36 -27.15 -6.07
CA ASN A 373 0.77 -26.53 -5.37
C ASN A 373 0.56 -26.45 -3.87
N ILE A 374 -0.64 -26.14 -3.39
CA ILE A 374 -0.95 -26.12 -1.96
C ILE A 374 -0.84 -27.52 -1.37
N GLU A 375 -1.36 -28.54 -2.04
CA GLU A 375 -1.26 -29.92 -1.57
C GLU A 375 0.20 -30.41 -1.59
N HIS A 376 0.97 -30.04 -2.61
CA HIS A 376 2.41 -30.29 -2.66
C HIS A 376 3.15 -29.61 -1.50
N ASP A 377 2.87 -28.32 -1.28
CA ASP A 377 3.60 -27.50 -0.33
C ASP A 377 3.20 -27.79 1.12
N TYR A 378 1.90 -27.87 1.41
CA TYR A 378 1.34 -27.98 2.75
C TYR A 378 0.83 -29.40 3.08
N GLY A 379 0.91 -30.32 2.13
CA GLY A 379 0.51 -31.73 2.28
C GLY A 379 -0.99 -31.98 2.11
N ARG A 380 -1.85 -31.14 2.71
CA ARG A 380 -3.31 -31.22 2.59
C ARG A 380 -3.96 -29.84 2.60
N MET A 381 -5.13 -29.74 2.00
CA MET A 381 -5.88 -28.47 1.94
C MET A 381 -6.31 -27.95 3.33
N SER A 382 -6.76 -28.83 4.22
CA SER A 382 -7.16 -28.46 5.58
C SER A 382 -5.99 -27.93 6.42
N LEU A 383 -4.80 -28.47 6.18
CA LEU A 383 -3.57 -27.99 6.76
C LEU A 383 -3.34 -26.53 6.28
N PHE A 384 -3.37 -26.27 4.98
CA PHE A 384 -3.24 -24.90 4.47
C PHE A 384 -4.26 -23.94 5.08
N GLU A 385 -5.54 -24.32 5.16
CA GLU A 385 -6.57 -23.48 5.79
C GLU A 385 -6.26 -23.17 7.27
N ASN A 386 -5.77 -24.15 8.04
CA ASN A 386 -5.36 -23.92 9.43
C ASN A 386 -4.16 -22.97 9.52
N PHE A 387 -3.18 -23.11 8.61
CA PHE A 387 -2.06 -22.19 8.50
C PHE A 387 -2.53 -20.75 8.24
N ILE A 388 -3.53 -20.55 7.37
CA ILE A 388 -4.15 -19.23 7.15
C ILE A 388 -4.85 -18.72 8.42
N ARG A 389 -5.71 -19.55 9.02
CA ARG A 389 -6.50 -19.16 10.21
C ARG A 389 -5.62 -18.73 11.38
N GLU A 390 -4.49 -19.41 11.59
CA GLU A 390 -3.60 -19.18 12.72
C GLU A 390 -2.50 -18.16 12.37
N ARG A 391 -1.59 -18.54 11.45
CA ARG A 391 -0.33 -17.82 11.25
C ARG A 391 -0.50 -16.56 10.41
N VAL A 392 -1.35 -16.57 9.39
CA VAL A 392 -1.65 -15.36 8.60
C VAL A 392 -2.41 -14.36 9.48
N SER A 393 -3.43 -14.81 10.23
CA SER A 393 -4.16 -13.95 11.16
C SER A 393 -3.24 -13.31 12.20
N GLN A 394 -2.31 -14.08 12.79
CA GLN A 394 -1.34 -13.55 13.76
C GLN A 394 -0.38 -12.55 13.10
N SER A 395 0.16 -12.87 11.93
CA SER A 395 1.10 -11.99 11.23
C SER A 395 0.46 -10.67 10.82
N LEU A 396 -0.82 -10.68 10.45
CA LEU A 396 -1.59 -9.45 10.19
C LEU A 396 -1.73 -8.59 11.45
N PHE A 397 -2.00 -9.21 12.59
CA PHE A 397 -2.10 -8.50 13.86
C PHE A 397 -0.75 -7.84 14.24
N ASP A 398 0.35 -8.58 14.09
CA ASP A 398 1.70 -8.10 14.39
C ASP A 398 2.16 -6.99 13.43
N ALA A 399 1.85 -7.14 12.13
CA ALA A 399 2.16 -6.14 11.12
C ALA A 399 1.30 -4.87 11.29
N HIS A 400 0.05 -5.01 11.74
CA HIS A 400 -0.86 -3.89 11.95
C HIS A 400 -0.49 -3.02 13.16
N LEU A 401 -0.03 -3.62 14.27
CA LEU A 401 0.44 -2.86 15.45
C LEU A 401 1.59 -1.91 15.12
N ARG A 402 2.19 -2.04 13.93
CA ARG A 402 3.18 -1.13 13.39
C ARG A 402 2.57 -0.10 12.45
N VAL A 403 1.48 0.58 12.84
CA VAL A 403 1.22 1.90 12.24
C VAL A 403 2.50 2.70 12.47
N PRO A 404 3.29 3.01 11.43
CA PRO A 404 4.62 3.53 11.67
C PRO A 404 4.46 4.85 12.43
N CYS A 405 5.10 5.00 13.60
CA CYS A 405 5.11 6.29 14.30
C CYS A 405 5.51 7.43 13.35
N LEU A 406 6.33 7.10 12.34
CA LEU A 406 6.71 7.97 11.24
C LEU A 406 5.53 8.49 10.40
N THR A 407 4.48 7.69 10.18
CA THR A 407 3.23 8.11 9.52
C THR A 407 2.49 9.13 10.38
N CYS A 408 2.36 8.88 11.69
CA CYS A 408 1.78 9.85 12.62
C CYS A 408 2.57 11.17 12.64
N VAL A 409 3.91 11.07 12.68
CA VAL A 409 4.79 12.25 12.57
C VAL A 409 4.57 12.98 11.25
N ALA A 410 4.51 12.27 10.12
CA ALA A 410 4.24 12.86 8.82
C ALA A 410 2.91 13.63 8.79
N MET A 411 1.88 13.12 9.47
CA MET A 411 0.58 13.77 9.56
C MET A 411 0.58 15.05 10.39
N SER A 412 1.32 15.08 11.50
CA SER A 412 1.32 16.23 12.42
C SER A 412 2.31 17.34 12.02
N ILE A 413 3.24 17.06 11.10
CA ILE A 413 4.23 18.02 10.58
C ILE A 413 3.63 19.37 10.12
N PRO A 414 2.54 19.41 9.34
CA PRO A 414 1.90 20.66 8.97
C PRO A 414 1.44 21.51 10.17
N MET A 415 0.99 20.88 11.25
CA MET A 415 0.58 21.56 12.47
C MET A 415 1.77 22.15 13.24
N PHE A 416 2.91 21.45 13.26
CA PHE A 416 4.16 22.00 13.79
C PHE A 416 4.60 23.26 13.03
N TRP A 417 4.43 23.29 11.71
CA TRP A 417 4.74 24.49 10.93
C TRP A 417 3.82 25.66 11.26
N LEU A 418 2.55 25.39 11.62
CA LEU A 418 1.60 26.43 11.99
C LEU A 418 2.00 27.09 13.31
N ALA A 419 2.44 26.29 14.27
CA ALA A 419 3.03 26.81 15.48
C ALA A 419 4.29 27.64 15.17
N LEU A 420 5.21 27.12 14.34
CA LEU A 420 6.44 27.80 13.97
C LEU A 420 6.19 29.16 13.29
N GLU A 421 5.27 29.23 12.33
CA GLU A 421 4.89 30.48 11.65
C GLU A 421 4.41 31.53 12.65
N LYS A 422 3.57 31.13 13.62
CA LYS A 422 3.06 32.05 14.64
C LYS A 422 4.13 32.52 15.61
N THR A 423 5.08 31.65 15.97
CA THR A 423 6.25 32.06 16.76
C THR A 423 7.11 33.07 16.00
N VAL A 424 7.35 32.86 14.71
CA VAL A 424 8.13 33.82 13.88
C VAL A 424 7.40 35.16 13.79
N GLU A 425 6.10 35.16 13.50
CA GLU A 425 5.29 36.40 13.44
C GLU A 425 5.37 37.19 14.76
N TRP A 426 5.19 36.51 15.90
CA TRP A 426 5.28 37.13 17.23
C TRP A 426 6.64 37.81 17.46
N VAL A 427 7.75 37.11 17.18
CA VAL A 427 9.11 37.67 17.32
C VAL A 427 9.33 38.87 16.40
N THR A 428 8.82 38.81 15.16
CA THR A 428 9.01 39.90 14.17
C THR A 428 8.18 41.15 14.45
N LEU A 429 7.18 41.07 15.32
CA LEU A 429 6.40 42.25 15.73
C LEU A 429 7.01 42.99 16.92
N GLY A 430 8.05 42.43 17.54
CA GLY A 430 8.77 43.07 18.64
C GLY A 430 7.97 43.20 19.94
N GLU A 431 6.93 42.37 20.12
CA GLU A 431 6.11 42.30 21.35
C GLU A 431 6.62 41.28 22.36
#